data_AF-A0AA37GCY0-F1
#
_entry.id   AF-A0AA37GCY0-F1
#
_cell.length_a   1.000
_cell.length_b   1.000
_cell.length_c   1.000
_cell.angle_alpha   90.00
_cell.angle_beta   90.00
_cell.angle_gamma   90.00
#
_symmetry.space_group_name_H-M   'P 1'
#
loop_
_entity.id
_entity.type
_entity.pdbx_description
1 polymer ?
#
loop_
_entity_poly.entity_id
_entity_poly.type
_entity_poly.pdbx_seq_one_letter_code
_entity_poly.pdbx_strand_id
1 'polypeptide(L)'
;MACRTSAQRTTPSGQAARVGVDRSRGNIFISGSAGYDAITDLPSWLFKEIVSTFPDAKFVLTERDHEAWRNSIAKTLQPLDALLSSLMIRFVGLVDSYTHYLSSLSGNFCYVLYGGYFGPVNEKAQVEALKVYLLVVRLEDGLGWEKICSVLGHDVPDVPYPRANEAAEFQKMVMGDMSASWKRTVLNAASVLVPVVGASVWFWGPK
;
A
#
# COMPACT_ATOMS: atom_id res chain seq x y z
N MET A 1 5.75 -3.94 -0.13
CA MET A 1 6.72 -4.63 -1.02
C MET A 1 7.35 -5.76 -0.22
N ALA A 2 7.23 -7.02 -0.66
CA ALA A 2 7.79 -8.16 0.05
C ALA A 2 9.12 -8.58 -0.59
N CYS A 3 10.19 -8.64 0.21
CA CYS A 3 11.53 -9.00 -0.25
C CYS A 3 11.62 -10.53 -0.35
N ARG A 4 12.15 -11.05 -1.47
CA ARG A 4 12.34 -12.48 -1.71
C ARG A 4 13.84 -12.77 -1.57
N THR A 5 14.27 -13.42 -0.50
CA THR A 5 15.63 -13.96 -0.42
C THR A 5 15.59 -15.45 -0.72
N SER A 6 16.58 -15.93 -1.48
CA SER A 6 16.67 -17.30 -1.95
C SER A 6 17.04 -18.25 -0.81
N ALA A 7 16.05 -18.71 -0.05
CA ALA A 7 16.17 -19.90 0.76
C ALA A 7 14.90 -20.73 0.56
N GLN A 8 15.02 -21.82 -0.21
CA GLN A 8 13.94 -22.78 -0.41
C GLN A 8 13.53 -23.42 0.92
N ARG A 9 12.53 -22.86 1.60
CA ARG A 9 11.65 -23.63 2.50
C ARG A 9 10.32 -23.81 1.79
N THR A 10 10.17 -24.98 1.18
CA THR A 10 8.88 -25.48 0.69
C THR A 10 7.92 -25.58 1.87
N THR A 11 6.79 -24.86 1.82
CA THR A 11 5.67 -25.10 2.73
C THR A 11 5.11 -26.51 2.49
N PRO A 12 4.66 -27.26 3.51
CA PRO A 12 4.25 -28.68 3.36
C PRO A 12 2.98 -28.93 2.52
N SER A 13 2.39 -27.90 1.93
CA SER A 13 1.26 -28.04 1.02
C SER A 13 1.28 -26.87 0.07
N GLY A 14 1.22 -27.12 -1.25
CA GLY A 14 1.21 -26.11 -2.32
C GLY A 14 -0.01 -25.18 -2.36
N GLN A 15 -0.57 -24.81 -1.21
CA GLN A 15 -1.56 -23.76 -1.08
C GLN A 15 -0.86 -22.40 -1.17
N ALA A 16 -1.18 -21.66 -2.24
CA ALA A 16 -0.82 -20.26 -2.37
C ALA A 16 -1.36 -19.48 -1.17
N ALA A 17 -0.58 -18.53 -0.64
CA ALA A 17 -1.13 -17.71 0.41
C ALA A 17 -2.25 -16.83 -0.09
N ARG A 18 -3.25 -16.64 0.77
CA ARG A 18 -4.45 -15.90 0.46
C ARG A 18 -4.75 -14.95 1.60
N VAL A 19 -4.95 -13.69 1.25
CA VAL A 19 -5.69 -12.74 2.08
C VAL A 19 -7.13 -12.80 1.59
N GLY A 20 -8.05 -13.19 2.46
CA GLY A 20 -9.46 -13.33 2.13
C GLY A 20 -10.33 -12.49 3.05
N VAL A 21 -11.49 -12.10 2.56
CA VAL A 21 -12.54 -11.44 3.36
C VAL A 21 -13.67 -12.44 3.55
N ASP A 22 -13.91 -12.84 4.79
CA ASP A 22 -15.14 -13.55 5.15
C ASP A 22 -16.28 -12.53 5.21
N ARG A 23 -17.02 -12.42 4.10
CA ARG A 23 -18.16 -11.50 3.97
C ARG A 23 -19.30 -11.80 4.95
N SER A 24 -19.36 -12.98 5.54
CA SER A 24 -20.42 -13.35 6.51
C SER A 24 -20.11 -12.86 7.93
N ARG A 25 -18.82 -12.72 8.27
CA ARG A 25 -18.35 -12.31 9.60
C ARG A 25 -17.73 -10.92 9.63
N GLY A 26 -17.47 -10.32 8.47
CA GLY A 26 -16.78 -9.03 8.36
C GLY A 26 -15.28 -9.09 8.69
N ASN A 27 -14.71 -10.29 8.78
CA ASN A 27 -13.32 -10.49 9.20
C ASN A 27 -12.40 -10.79 8.02
N ILE A 28 -11.18 -10.28 8.10
CA ILE A 28 -10.10 -10.57 7.17
C ILE A 28 -9.33 -11.77 7.72
N PHE A 29 -8.89 -12.68 6.86
CA PHE A 29 -8.01 -13.78 7.25
C PHE A 29 -6.80 -13.87 6.32
N ILE A 30 -5.69 -14.34 6.88
CA ILE A 30 -4.44 -14.58 6.17
C ILE A 30 -4.16 -16.08 6.27
N SER A 31 -3.89 -16.72 5.13
CA SER A 31 -3.48 -18.12 5.07
C SER A 31 -2.13 -18.19 4.37
N GLY A 32 -1.11 -18.69 5.07
CA GLY A 32 0.26 -18.83 4.54
C GLY A 32 0.96 -17.50 4.21
N SER A 33 2.26 -17.56 3.88
CA SER A 33 3.05 -16.36 3.53
C SER A 33 3.39 -16.24 2.03
N ALA A 34 2.87 -17.09 1.14
CA ALA A 34 3.17 -17.16 -0.30
C ALA A 34 4.67 -17.35 -0.59
N GLY A 35 5.42 -17.88 0.39
CA GLY A 35 6.87 -18.01 0.32
C GLY A 35 7.61 -16.70 0.57
N TYR A 36 7.00 -15.74 1.28
CA TYR A 36 7.67 -14.57 1.83
C TYR A 36 8.06 -14.81 3.28
N ASP A 37 9.19 -14.25 3.69
CA ASP A 37 9.74 -14.39 5.05
C ASP A 37 9.42 -13.18 5.95
N ALA A 38 8.93 -12.09 5.37
CA ALA A 38 8.63 -10.86 6.09
C ALA A 38 7.43 -10.09 5.48
N ILE A 39 6.70 -9.40 6.35
CA ILE A 39 5.58 -8.51 6.00
C ILE A 39 5.91 -7.11 6.57
N THR A 40 5.75 -6.07 5.74
CA THR A 40 5.99 -4.67 6.13
C THR A 40 4.92 -3.76 5.53
N ASP A 41 4.78 -2.55 6.09
CA ASP A 41 3.91 -1.48 5.58
C ASP A 41 2.40 -1.80 5.71
N LEU A 42 1.58 -1.52 4.70
CA LEU A 42 0.10 -1.55 4.74
C LEU A 42 -0.56 -2.83 5.31
N PRO A 43 -0.09 -4.05 4.99
CA PRO A 43 -0.68 -5.26 5.54
C PRO A 43 -0.53 -5.36 7.07
N SER A 44 0.38 -4.60 7.67
CA SER A 44 0.63 -4.60 9.12
C SER A 44 -0.56 -4.12 9.95
N TRP A 45 -1.55 -3.48 9.32
CA TRP A 45 -2.82 -3.13 9.98
C TRP A 45 -3.63 -4.36 10.41
N LEU A 46 -3.41 -5.50 9.76
CA LEU A 46 -3.99 -6.80 10.13
C LEU A 46 -3.21 -7.48 11.25
N PHE A 47 -2.66 -6.69 12.19
CA PHE A 47 -1.72 -7.17 13.19
C PHE A 47 -2.27 -8.35 13.99
N LYS A 48 -3.54 -8.27 14.40
CA LYS A 48 -4.18 -9.33 15.19
C LYS A 48 -4.26 -10.64 14.42
N GLU A 49 -4.67 -10.56 13.16
CA GLU A 49 -4.76 -11.69 12.24
C GLU A 49 -3.36 -12.27 11.98
N ILE A 50 -2.35 -11.43 11.74
CA ILE A 50 -0.96 -11.84 11.51
C ILE A 50 -0.40 -12.57 12.74
N VAL A 51 -0.55 -12.01 13.94
CA VAL A 51 -0.09 -12.64 15.19
C VAL A 51 -0.76 -13.99 15.42
N SER A 52 -2.07 -14.09 15.16
CA SER A 52 -2.78 -15.36 15.29
C SER A 52 -2.36 -16.41 14.25
N THR A 53 -1.95 -15.97 13.06
CA THR A 53 -1.59 -16.86 11.95
C THR A 53 -0.14 -17.32 12.04
N PHE A 54 0.76 -16.46 12.53
CA PHE A 54 2.20 -16.70 12.61
C PHE A 54 2.69 -16.49 14.06
N PRO A 55 2.36 -17.41 14.99
CA PRO A 55 2.69 -17.25 16.41
C PRO A 55 4.20 -17.24 16.68
N ASP A 56 5.00 -17.86 15.81
CA ASP A 56 6.47 -17.90 15.93
C ASP A 56 7.16 -16.71 15.23
N ALA A 57 6.40 -15.80 14.62
CA ALA A 57 6.98 -14.65 13.93
C ALA A 57 7.58 -13.66 14.93
N LYS A 58 8.70 -13.06 14.54
CA LYS A 58 9.32 -11.95 15.27
C LYS A 58 8.74 -10.64 14.77
N PHE A 59 8.28 -9.79 15.68
CA PHE A 59 7.67 -8.51 15.34
C PHE A 59 8.63 -7.35 15.64
N VAL A 60 8.82 -6.47 14.66
CA VAL A 60 9.62 -5.25 14.77
C VAL A 60 8.71 -4.06 14.55
N LEU A 61 8.67 -3.13 15.51
CA LEU A 61 7.97 -1.85 15.38
C LEU A 61 8.98 -0.74 15.15
N THR A 62 8.76 0.04 14.11
CA THR A 62 9.48 1.30 13.88
C THR A 62 8.59 2.46 14.27
N GLU A 63 9.06 3.28 15.19
CA GLU A 63 8.40 4.51 15.63
C GLU A 63 9.13 5.73 15.08
N ARG A 64 8.40 6.84 15.00
CA ARG A 64 8.91 8.15 14.59
C ARG A 64 8.13 9.23 15.33
N ASP A 65 8.70 10.41 15.44
CA ASP A 65 7.95 11.62 15.79
C ASP A 65 6.68 11.75 14.95
N HIS A 66 5.57 12.02 15.64
CA HIS A 66 4.23 11.95 15.07
C HIS A 66 4.00 13.03 14.00
N GLU A 67 4.51 14.24 14.21
CA GLU A 67 4.40 15.33 13.22
C GLU A 67 5.34 15.11 12.04
N ALA A 68 6.57 14.68 12.30
CA ALA A 68 7.53 14.35 11.24
C ALA A 68 7.00 13.24 10.33
N TRP A 69 6.38 12.21 10.91
CA TRP A 69 5.70 11.15 10.16
C TRP A 69 4.51 11.69 9.36
N ARG A 70 3.63 12.49 10.00
CA ARG A 70 2.47 13.09 9.33
C ARG A 70 2.86 13.94 8.13
N ASN A 71 3.88 14.78 8.29
CA ASN A 71 4.43 15.61 7.22
C ASN A 71 5.03 14.78 6.09
N SER A 72 5.72 13.68 6.42
CA SER A 72 6.28 12.75 5.43
C SER A 72 5.19 12.07 4.60
N ILE A 73 4.14 11.56 5.25
CA ILE A 73 3.02 10.92 4.56
C ILE A 73 2.26 11.95 3.73
N ALA A 74 2.03 13.17 4.25
CA ALA A 74 1.36 14.24 3.50
C ALA A 74 2.05 14.54 2.17
N LYS A 75 3.38 14.65 2.16
CA LYS A 75 4.17 14.86 0.93
C LYS A 75 4.05 13.73 -0.09
N THR A 76 3.72 12.53 0.37
CA THR A 76 3.61 11.33 -0.46
C THR A 76 2.18 11.12 -0.97
N LEU A 77 1.19 11.19 -0.07
CA LEU A 77 -0.19 10.84 -0.37
C LEU A 77 -1.03 12.01 -0.88
N GLN A 78 -0.80 13.26 -0.46
CA GLN A 78 -1.63 14.38 -0.92
C GLN A 78 -1.50 14.64 -2.42
N PRO A 79 -0.30 14.62 -3.05
CA PRO A 79 -0.20 14.79 -4.50
C PRO A 79 -0.85 13.63 -5.26
N LEU A 80 -0.70 12.40 -4.74
CA LEU A 80 -1.34 11.22 -5.31
C LEU A 80 -2.87 11.33 -5.22
N ASP A 81 -3.40 11.76 -4.08
CA ASP A 81 -4.84 11.93 -3.86
C ASP A 81 -5.42 13.06 -4.72
N ALA A 82 -4.73 14.20 -4.82
CA ALA A 82 -5.14 15.29 -5.71
C ALA A 82 -5.22 14.82 -7.18
N LEU A 83 -4.28 13.96 -7.59
CA LEU A 83 -4.31 13.35 -8.91
C LEU A 83 -5.48 12.38 -9.06
N LEU A 84 -5.60 11.41 -8.15
CA LEU A 84 -6.59 10.33 -8.22
C LEU A 84 -8.04 10.79 -7.98
N SER A 85 -8.22 11.92 -7.31
CA SER A 85 -9.53 12.54 -7.06
C SER A 85 -9.94 13.56 -8.14
N SER A 86 -9.06 13.84 -9.10
CA SER A 86 -9.30 14.82 -10.15
C SER A 86 -10.45 14.41 -11.09
N LEU A 87 -11.12 15.41 -11.67
CA LEU A 87 -12.28 15.20 -12.52
C LEU A 87 -11.99 14.24 -13.70
N MET A 88 -10.80 14.35 -14.29
CA MET A 88 -10.38 13.49 -15.40
C MET A 88 -10.28 12.01 -14.98
N ILE A 89 -9.66 11.71 -13.84
CA ILE A 89 -9.52 10.35 -13.33
C ILE A 89 -10.89 9.77 -12.93
N ARG A 90 -11.80 10.60 -12.39
CA ARG A 90 -13.17 10.18 -12.11
C ARG A 90 -13.91 9.71 -13.37
N PHE A 91 -13.76 10.41 -14.49
CA PHE A 91 -14.34 9.98 -15.77
C PHE A 91 -13.73 8.68 -16.28
N VAL A 92 -12.40 8.50 -16.16
CA VAL A 92 -11.74 7.24 -16.52
C VAL A 92 -12.27 6.08 -15.66
N GLY A 93 -12.45 6.32 -14.36
CA GLY A 93 -13.02 5.35 -13.44
C GLY A 93 -14.47 4.93 -13.75
N LEU A 94 -15.21 5.64 -14.61
CA LEU A 94 -16.55 5.19 -15.04
C LEU A 94 -16.48 3.98 -15.98
N VAL A 95 -15.36 3.82 -16.69
CA VAL A 95 -15.19 2.80 -17.74
C VAL A 95 -13.99 1.87 -17.48
N ASP A 96 -13.11 2.22 -16.54
CA ASP A 96 -11.99 1.40 -16.10
C ASP A 96 -12.09 1.10 -14.60
N SER A 97 -12.43 -0.15 -14.27
CA SER A 97 -12.65 -0.59 -12.89
C SER A 97 -11.38 -0.54 -12.04
N TYR A 98 -10.20 -0.68 -12.64
CA TYR A 98 -8.93 -0.59 -11.94
C TYR A 98 -8.68 0.84 -11.45
N THR A 99 -8.85 1.83 -12.32
CA THR A 99 -8.75 3.25 -11.98
C THR A 99 -9.80 3.64 -10.94
N HIS A 100 -11.03 3.15 -11.07
CA HIS A 100 -12.07 3.36 -10.06
C HIS A 100 -11.63 2.86 -8.68
N TYR A 101 -11.18 1.60 -8.60
CA TYR A 101 -10.72 1.01 -7.34
C TYR A 101 -9.55 1.77 -6.74
N LEU A 102 -8.55 2.13 -7.56
CA LEU A 102 -7.38 2.88 -7.12
C LEU A 102 -7.76 4.26 -6.55
N SER A 103 -8.66 4.99 -7.21
CA SER A 103 -9.18 6.28 -6.72
C SER A 103 -9.98 6.14 -5.43
N SER A 104 -10.85 5.13 -5.33
CA SER A 104 -11.60 4.85 -4.10
C SER A 104 -10.67 4.46 -2.94
N LEU A 105 -9.65 3.66 -3.23
CA LEU A 105 -8.65 3.26 -2.25
C LEU A 105 -7.90 4.49 -1.72
N SER A 106 -7.40 5.37 -2.60
CA SER A 106 -6.74 6.63 -2.21
C SER A 106 -7.60 7.47 -1.27
N GLY A 107 -8.87 7.68 -1.62
CA GLY A 107 -9.80 8.45 -0.79
C GLY A 107 -10.00 7.84 0.60
N ASN A 108 -10.16 6.52 0.68
CA ASN A 108 -10.26 5.80 1.96
C ASN A 108 -8.97 5.92 2.78
N PHE A 109 -7.81 5.82 2.13
CA PHE A 109 -6.51 6.00 2.77
C PHE A 109 -6.37 7.38 3.40
N CYS A 110 -6.68 8.43 2.64
CA CYS A 110 -6.65 9.80 3.14
C CYS A 110 -7.65 10.01 4.29
N TYR A 111 -8.85 9.44 4.19
CA TYR A 111 -9.84 9.52 5.26
C TYR A 111 -9.33 8.86 6.56
N VAL A 112 -8.79 7.65 6.46
CA VAL A 112 -8.26 6.90 7.62
C VAL A 112 -7.08 7.62 8.26
N LEU A 113 -6.15 8.16 7.45
CA LEU A 113 -4.92 8.78 7.94
C LEU A 113 -5.10 10.24 8.40
N TYR A 114 -6.03 10.99 7.81
CA TYR A 114 -6.19 12.43 8.07
C TYR A 114 -7.46 12.83 8.82
N GLY A 115 -8.45 11.94 9.02
CA GLY A 115 -9.57 12.31 9.89
C GLY A 115 -10.86 11.51 9.77
N GLY A 116 -10.86 10.20 10.06
CA GLY A 116 -12.10 9.63 10.63
C GLY A 116 -12.37 8.13 10.66
N TYR A 117 -11.38 7.23 10.73
CA TYR A 117 -11.69 5.83 11.12
C TYR A 117 -10.84 5.27 12.28
N PHE A 118 -9.84 6.00 12.72
CA PHE A 118 -9.21 5.77 14.03
C PHE A 118 -9.70 6.88 14.96
N GLY A 119 -10.52 6.51 15.94
CA GLY A 119 -10.85 7.39 17.07
C GLY A 119 -9.60 7.80 17.86
N PRO A 120 -9.73 8.50 19.00
CA PRO A 120 -8.58 8.81 19.85
C PRO A 120 -7.73 7.56 20.08
N VAL A 121 -6.41 7.73 20.00
CA VAL A 121 -5.43 6.65 20.22
C VAL A 121 -5.81 5.95 21.52
N ASN A 122 -6.19 4.68 21.44
CA ASN A 122 -6.45 3.88 22.62
C ASN A 122 -5.10 3.43 23.17
N GLU A 123 -4.51 4.26 24.03
CA GLU A 123 -3.20 4.03 24.64
C GLU A 123 -3.08 2.64 25.28
N LYS A 124 -4.17 2.13 25.87
CA LYS A 124 -4.19 0.77 26.45
C LYS A 124 -4.03 -0.32 25.40
N ALA A 125 -4.76 -0.20 24.29
CA ALA A 125 -4.66 -1.16 23.19
C ALA A 125 -3.27 -1.11 22.52
N GLN A 126 -2.67 0.08 22.43
CA GLN A 126 -1.31 0.25 21.93
C GLN A 126 -0.29 -0.39 22.87
N VAL A 127 -0.35 -0.12 24.17
CA VAL A 127 0.54 -0.73 25.18
C VAL A 127 0.40 -2.26 25.21
N GLU A 128 -0.80 -2.79 25.03
CA GLU A 128 -1.02 -4.22 24.96
C GLU A 128 -0.45 -4.84 23.67
N ALA A 129 -0.62 -4.17 22.53
CA ALA A 129 0.01 -4.57 21.27
C ALA A 129 1.54 -4.50 21.35
N LEU A 130 2.10 -3.50 22.07
CA LEU A 130 3.54 -3.34 22.27
C LEU A 130 4.21 -4.57 22.89
N LYS A 131 3.48 -5.36 23.71
CA LYS A 131 4.00 -6.57 24.36
C LYS A 131 4.38 -7.70 23.39
N VAL A 132 3.86 -7.65 22.17
CA VAL A 132 4.11 -8.65 21.13
C VAL A 132 5.36 -8.31 20.30
N TYR A 133 5.81 -7.06 20.34
CA TYR A 133 6.98 -6.63 19.58
C TYR A 133 8.26 -7.02 20.30
N LEU A 134 9.12 -7.74 19.56
CA LEU A 134 10.43 -8.15 20.03
C LEU A 134 11.43 -6.97 19.99
N LEU A 135 11.19 -6.01 19.09
CA LEU A 135 12.01 -4.82 18.94
C LEU A 135 11.13 -3.62 18.63
N VAL A 136 11.31 -2.55 19.41
CA VAL A 136 10.74 -1.22 19.15
C VAL A 136 11.90 -0.27 18.90
N VAL A 137 11.95 0.35 17.71
CA VAL A 137 13.03 1.28 17.33
C VAL A 137 12.43 2.62 16.94
N ARG A 138 12.86 3.68 17.61
CA ARG A 138 12.65 5.03 17.10
C ARG A 138 13.64 5.30 15.97
N LEU A 139 13.14 5.65 14.79
CA LEU A 139 13.95 5.84 13.60
C LEU A 139 14.95 7.00 13.76
N GLU A 140 14.66 7.97 14.63
CA GLU A 140 15.57 9.06 15.00
C GLU A 140 16.84 8.55 15.70
N ASP A 141 16.74 7.45 16.44
CA ASP A 141 17.86 6.82 17.16
C ASP A 141 18.67 5.87 16.25
N GLY A 142 18.34 5.88 14.95
CA GLY A 142 18.95 5.05 13.92
C GLY A 142 18.44 3.61 13.91
N LEU A 143 18.22 3.10 12.70
CA LEU A 143 17.97 1.68 12.43
C LEU A 143 19.05 1.20 11.45
N GLY A 144 19.68 0.07 11.80
CA GLY A 144 20.80 -0.50 11.05
C GLY A 144 20.86 -2.01 11.23
N TRP A 145 21.77 -2.66 10.49
CA TRP A 145 21.90 -4.10 10.50
C TRP A 145 22.16 -4.67 11.90
N GLU A 146 22.95 -4.00 12.74
CA GLU A 146 23.28 -4.53 14.08
C GLU A 146 22.03 -4.74 14.96
N LYS A 147 21.12 -3.75 14.97
CA LYS A 147 19.86 -3.84 15.76
C LYS A 147 18.93 -4.92 15.21
N ILE A 148 18.81 -5.05 13.89
CA ILE A 148 17.94 -6.05 13.27
C ILE A 148 18.51 -7.45 13.43
N CYS A 149 19.78 -7.65 13.07
CA CYS A 149 20.44 -8.94 13.10
C CYS A 149 20.57 -9.51 14.52
N SER A 150 20.82 -8.67 15.54
CA SER A 150 20.86 -9.12 16.94
C SER A 150 19.52 -9.70 17.41
N VAL A 151 18.40 -9.11 16.98
CA VAL A 151 17.06 -9.59 17.32
C VAL A 151 16.66 -10.82 16.50
N LEU A 152 17.06 -10.85 15.24
CA LEU A 152 16.79 -11.99 14.37
C LEU A 152 17.69 -13.20 14.65
N GLY A 153 18.87 -13.00 15.24
CA GLY A 153 19.85 -14.05 15.52
C GLY A 153 20.70 -14.40 14.29
N HIS A 154 21.03 -13.40 13.47
CA HIS A 154 21.83 -13.54 12.25
C HIS A 154 23.09 -12.69 12.32
N ASP A 155 24.07 -13.00 11.47
CA ASP A 155 25.27 -12.18 11.31
C ASP A 155 24.95 -10.86 10.60
N VAL A 156 25.73 -9.82 10.92
CA VAL A 156 25.62 -8.52 10.24
C VAL A 156 26.24 -8.65 8.84
N PRO A 157 25.48 -8.35 7.76
CA PRO A 157 26.01 -8.46 6.41
C PRO A 157 26.98 -7.30 6.10
N ASP A 158 27.98 -7.57 5.25
CA ASP A 158 28.96 -6.58 4.77
C ASP A 158 28.40 -5.73 3.61
N VAL A 159 27.20 -5.18 3.80
CA VAL A 159 26.56 -4.24 2.86
C VAL A 159 25.95 -3.08 3.63
N PRO A 160 25.93 -1.86 3.08
CA PRO A 160 25.33 -0.72 3.76
C PRO A 160 23.84 -0.96 4.01
N TYR A 161 23.34 -0.47 5.15
CA TYR A 161 21.91 -0.53 5.45
C TYR A 161 21.12 0.28 4.41
N PRO A 162 20.05 -0.28 3.82
CA PRO A 162 19.36 0.38 2.71
C PRO A 162 18.68 1.67 3.15
N ARG A 163 18.92 2.75 2.40
CA ARG A 163 18.13 3.99 2.45
C ARG A 163 17.35 4.10 1.15
N ALA A 164 16.07 3.75 1.22
CA ALA A 164 15.13 3.81 0.11
C ALA A 164 13.85 4.52 0.56
N ASN A 165 12.97 4.84 -0.39
CA ASN A 165 11.68 5.50 -0.15
C ASN A 165 11.77 7.03 0.11
N GLU A 166 12.51 7.75 -0.73
CA GLU A 166 12.42 9.21 -0.79
C GLU A 166 11.13 9.63 -1.51
N ALA A 167 10.37 10.55 -0.91
CA ALA A 167 9.10 11.02 -1.45
C ALA A 167 9.21 11.57 -2.89
N ALA A 168 10.36 12.17 -3.24
CA ALA A 168 10.62 12.67 -4.60
C ALA A 168 10.69 11.55 -5.64
N GLU A 169 11.28 10.40 -5.31
CA GLU A 169 11.34 9.24 -6.21
C GLU A 169 9.96 8.60 -6.38
N PHE A 170 9.15 8.56 -5.32
CA PHE A 170 7.76 8.12 -5.41
C PHE A 170 6.93 9.02 -6.35
N GLN A 171 7.07 10.34 -6.24
CA GLN A 171 6.37 11.29 -7.12
C GLN A 171 6.75 11.10 -8.60
N LYS A 172 8.04 10.87 -8.89
CA LYS A 172 8.50 10.58 -10.26
C LYS A 172 7.89 9.29 -10.82
N MET A 173 7.84 8.23 -10.00
CA MET A 173 7.24 6.94 -10.40
C MET A 173 5.76 7.08 -10.76
N VAL A 174 4.98 7.74 -9.89
CA VAL A 174 3.54 7.97 -10.10
C VAL A 174 3.27 8.78 -11.37
N MET A 175 4.06 9.84 -11.61
CA MET A 175 3.90 10.68 -12.81
C MET A 175 4.35 9.97 -14.10
N GLY A 176 5.36 9.10 -14.01
CA GLY A 176 5.89 8.34 -15.15
C GLY A 176 4.89 7.33 -15.72
N ASP A 177 4.31 6.49 -14.87
CA ASP A 177 3.36 5.42 -15.27
C ASP A 177 2.05 5.99 -15.84
N MET A 178 1.67 7.19 -15.41
CA MET A 178 0.46 7.86 -15.89
C MET A 178 0.54 8.24 -17.37
N SER A 179 1.71 8.57 -17.89
CA SER A 179 1.89 8.98 -19.30
C SER A 179 1.51 7.86 -20.30
N ALA A 180 1.72 6.60 -19.92
CA ALA A 180 1.34 5.44 -20.71
C ALA A 180 -0.17 5.16 -20.64
N SER A 181 -0.75 5.27 -19.44
CA SER A 181 -2.20 5.12 -19.24
C SER A 181 -2.99 6.22 -19.96
N TRP A 182 -2.50 7.45 -19.98
CA TRP A 182 -3.09 8.58 -20.73
C TRP A 182 -3.21 8.32 -22.23
N LYS A 183 -2.17 7.78 -22.86
CA LYS A 183 -2.22 7.45 -24.30
C LYS A 183 -3.34 6.45 -24.60
N ARG A 184 -3.48 5.42 -23.76
CA ARG A 184 -4.52 4.40 -23.91
C ARG A 184 -5.92 4.97 -23.70
N THR A 185 -6.08 5.86 -22.72
CA THR A 185 -7.35 6.53 -22.44
C THR A 185 -7.78 7.46 -23.57
N VAL A 186 -6.87 8.30 -24.08
CA VAL A 186 -7.19 9.20 -25.22
C VAL A 186 -7.60 8.38 -26.44
N LEU A 187 -6.92 7.28 -26.72
CA LEU A 187 -7.28 6.37 -27.81
C LEU A 187 -8.67 5.76 -27.62
N ASN A 188 -8.98 5.28 -26.42
CA ASN A 188 -10.30 4.70 -26.11
C ASN A 188 -11.42 5.74 -26.19
N ALA A 189 -11.23 6.92 -25.61
CA ALA A 189 -12.21 8.00 -25.67
C ALA A 189 -12.44 8.48 -27.11
N ALA A 190 -11.37 8.63 -27.90
CA ALA A 190 -11.48 8.96 -29.32
C ALA A 190 -12.24 7.88 -30.10
N SER A 191 -12.01 6.60 -29.80
CA SER A 191 -12.70 5.48 -30.47
C SER A 191 -14.23 5.48 -30.27
N VAL A 192 -14.72 6.13 -29.21
CA VAL A 192 -16.17 6.25 -28.92
C VAL A 192 -16.72 7.60 -29.37
N LEU A 193 -16.01 8.69 -29.08
CA LEU A 193 -16.51 10.05 -29.36
C LEU A 193 -16.47 10.37 -30.86
N VAL A 194 -15.45 9.92 -31.59
CA VAL A 194 -15.34 10.22 -33.03
C VAL A 194 -16.50 9.61 -33.84
N PRO A 195 -16.88 8.32 -33.66
CA PRO A 195 -18.05 7.77 -34.34
C PRO A 195 -19.37 8.44 -33.93
N VAL A 196 -19.55 8.76 -32.64
CA VAL A 196 -20.78 9.39 -32.15
C VAL A 196 -20.97 10.78 -32.72
N VAL A 197 -19.90 11.60 -32.71
CA VAL A 197 -19.93 12.95 -33.31
C VAL A 197 -20.09 12.85 -34.83
N GLY A 198 -19.38 11.92 -35.48
CA GLY A 198 -19.52 11.69 -36.92
C GLY A 198 -20.95 11.30 -37.33
N ALA A 199 -21.57 10.37 -36.60
CA ALA A 199 -22.96 9.98 -36.82
C ALA A 199 -23.94 11.13 -36.53
N SER A 200 -23.69 11.91 -35.47
CA SER A 200 -24.53 13.07 -35.12
C SER A 200 -24.47 14.15 -36.19
N VAL A 201 -23.27 14.50 -36.67
CA VAL A 201 -23.07 15.47 -37.76
C VAL A 201 -23.69 14.96 -39.06
N TRP A 202 -23.58 13.66 -39.37
CA TRP A 202 -24.21 13.07 -40.56
C TRP A 202 -25.74 13.15 -40.52
N PHE A 203 -26.35 12.83 -39.38
CA PHE A 203 -27.81 12.79 -39.25
C PHE A 203 -28.44 14.17 -39.04
N TRP A 204 -27.76 15.08 -38.34
CA TRP A 204 -28.33 16.36 -37.87
C TRP A 204 -27.62 17.59 -38.46
N GLY A 205 -26.60 17.39 -39.29
CA GLY A 205 -25.93 18.48 -39.99
C GLY A 205 -26.83 19.13 -41.05
N PRO A 206 -26.62 20.42 -41.36
CA PRO A 206 -27.30 21.08 -42.46
C PRO A 206 -26.95 20.38 -43.78
N LYS A 207 -27.98 20.16 -44.62
CA LYS A 207 -27.83 19.58 -45.96
C LYS A 207 -27.41 20.64 -46.98
#